data_AF-A0AAN1VE29-F1
#
_entry.id   AF-A0AAN1VE29-F1
#
_cell.length_a   1.000
_cell.length_b   1.000
_cell.length_c   1.000
_cell.angle_alpha   90.00
_cell.angle_beta   90.00
_cell.angle_gamma   90.00
#
_symmetry.space_group_name_H-M   'P 1'
#
loop_
_entity.id
_entity.type
_entity.pdbx_description
1 polymer ?
#
loop_
_entity_poly.entity_id
_entity_poly.type
_entity_poly.pdbx_seq_one_letter_code
_entity_poly.pdbx_strand_id
1 'polypeptide(L)'
;MAISSVGSSAYASILSRSAPAASSGKSESAVQQTLRELQKQLRLVLQQMERVRNSNATAEQKAQQLQALNSQAAALQGQIQKVLQEQLKQLQG
;
A
#
# COMPACT_ATOMS: atom_id res chain seq x y z
N MET A 1 -59.39 -5.82 7.84
CA MET A 1 -57.95 -5.65 7.53
C MET A 1 -57.20 -6.72 8.31
N ALA A 2 -56.60 -7.68 7.60
CA ALA A 2 -55.78 -8.75 8.14
C ALA A 2 -54.31 -8.29 8.15
N ILE A 3 -53.57 -8.54 9.23
CA ILE A 3 -52.11 -8.54 9.22
C ILE A 3 -51.64 -9.96 9.53
N SER A 4 -50.85 -10.48 8.60
CA SER A 4 -50.39 -11.86 8.49
C SER A 4 -49.08 -12.10 9.24
N SER A 5 -48.91 -13.36 9.66
CA SER A 5 -47.71 -14.20 9.47
C SER A 5 -46.34 -13.51 9.34
N VAL A 6 -45.41 -13.86 10.24
CA VAL A 6 -44.04 -14.37 10.01
C VAL A 6 -43.43 -14.48 11.42
N GLY A 7 -42.92 -15.61 11.93
CA GLY A 7 -42.13 -16.64 11.27
C GLY A 7 -40.74 -16.64 11.91
N SER A 8 -40.48 -17.70 12.69
CA SER A 8 -39.18 -18.17 13.24
C SER A 8 -37.91 -17.42 12.79
N SER A 9 -37.15 -16.88 13.74
CA SER A 9 -35.71 -16.61 13.54
C SER A 9 -34.87 -17.47 14.48
N ALA A 10 -34.79 -18.75 14.15
CA ALA A 10 -33.73 -19.68 14.53
C ALA A 10 -32.34 -19.29 13.93
N TYR A 11 -32.10 -17.99 13.72
CA TYR A 11 -30.84 -17.45 13.19
C TYR A 11 -30.00 -16.73 14.27
N ALA A 12 -30.54 -16.51 15.48
CA ALA A 12 -29.80 -15.86 16.57
C ALA A 12 -28.66 -16.72 17.15
N SER A 13 -28.61 -18.03 16.83
CA SER A 13 -27.67 -18.98 17.45
C SER A 13 -26.43 -19.31 16.61
N ILE A 14 -26.31 -18.76 15.39
CA ILE A 14 -25.15 -19.01 14.50
C ILE A 14 -24.03 -17.96 14.72
N LEU A 15 -24.31 -16.86 15.42
CA LEU A 15 -23.25 -15.91 15.83
C LEU A 15 -22.41 -16.39 17.02
N SER A 16 -22.71 -17.58 17.57
CA SER A 16 -21.94 -18.21 18.65
C SER A 16 -20.94 -19.27 18.16
N ARG A 17 -20.62 -19.34 16.86
CA ARG A 17 -19.55 -20.23 16.37
C ARG A 17 -18.41 -19.47 15.70
N SER A 18 -17.30 -19.45 16.44
CA SER A 18 -15.93 -19.58 15.92
C SER A 18 -15.34 -18.39 15.15
N ALA A 19 -14.52 -17.61 15.86
CA ALA A 19 -13.15 -17.34 15.40
C ALA A 19 -12.31 -16.70 16.53
N PRO A 20 -11.51 -17.47 17.27
CA PRO A 20 -10.37 -16.94 18.00
C PRO A 20 -9.16 -16.88 17.05
N ALA A 21 -9.03 -15.84 16.22
CA ALA A 21 -7.80 -15.62 15.45
C ALA A 21 -7.78 -14.23 14.79
N ALA A 22 -7.41 -13.19 15.53
CA ALA A 22 -7.03 -11.91 14.90
C ALA A 22 -6.01 -11.16 15.76
N SER A 23 -4.91 -11.81 16.12
CA SER A 23 -3.75 -11.10 16.69
C SER A 23 -2.59 -10.96 15.68
N SER A 24 -2.66 -11.61 14.51
CA SER A 24 -1.60 -11.55 13.49
C SER A 24 -1.80 -10.49 12.39
N GLY A 25 -3.01 -9.92 12.25
CA GLY A 25 -3.35 -9.02 11.11
C GLY A 25 -2.85 -7.56 11.21
N LYS A 26 -2.39 -7.11 12.39
CA LYS A 26 -1.99 -5.71 12.60
C LYS A 26 -0.62 -5.39 11.99
N SER A 27 0.33 -6.33 12.06
CA SER A 27 1.67 -6.16 11.50
C SER A 27 1.69 -6.26 9.98
N GLU A 28 0.92 -7.20 9.41
CA GLU A 28 0.81 -7.36 7.95
C GLU A 28 0.22 -6.10 7.30
N SER A 29 -0.79 -5.50 7.95
CA SER A 29 -1.36 -4.22 7.53
C SER A 29 -0.35 -3.09 7.56
N ALA A 30 0.51 -3.01 8.57
CA ALA A 30 1.53 -1.96 8.69
C ALA A 30 2.58 -2.07 7.56
N VAL A 31 3.07 -3.27 7.26
CA VAL A 31 4.03 -3.50 6.16
C VAL A 31 3.40 -3.16 4.81
N GLN A 32 2.15 -3.58 4.56
CA GLN A 32 1.42 -3.22 3.33
C GLN A 32 1.12 -1.71 3.23
N GLN A 33 0.87 -1.03 4.35
CA GLN A 33 0.72 0.43 4.38
C GLN A 33 2.02 1.13 4.00
N THR A 34 3.15 0.74 4.61
CA THR A 34 4.46 1.30 4.29
C THR A 34 4.82 1.06 2.81
N LEU A 35 4.57 -0.15 2.29
CA LEU A 35 4.81 -0.45 0.87
C LEU A 35 3.99 0.47 -0.05
N ARG A 36 2.71 0.66 0.24
CA ARG A 36 1.83 1.54 -0.55
C ARG A 36 2.31 2.99 -0.54
N GLU A 37 2.75 3.49 0.60
CA GLU A 37 3.26 4.87 0.71
C GLU A 37 4.57 5.03 -0.07
N LEU A 38 5.52 4.09 0.06
CA LEU A 38 6.77 4.11 -0.70
C LEU A 38 6.53 4.03 -2.21
N GLN A 39 5.60 3.19 -2.66
CA GLN A 39 5.21 3.11 -4.07
C GLN A 39 4.60 4.42 -4.56
N LYS A 40 3.77 5.07 -3.75
CA LYS A 40 3.18 6.38 -4.07
C LYS A 40 4.26 7.46 -4.18
N GLN A 41 5.21 7.50 -3.26
CA GLN A 41 6.35 8.42 -3.31
C GLN A 41 7.19 8.20 -4.58
N LEU A 42 7.49 6.95 -4.93
CA LEU A 42 8.22 6.64 -6.16
C LEU A 42 7.45 7.14 -7.40
N ARG A 43 6.13 6.94 -7.43
CA ARG A 43 5.29 7.40 -8.54
C ARG A 43 5.31 8.93 -8.67
N LEU A 44 5.31 9.66 -7.55
CA LEU A 44 5.42 11.12 -7.54
C LEU A 44 6.79 11.60 -8.05
N VAL A 45 7.89 10.94 -7.65
CA VAL A 45 9.23 11.25 -8.15
C VAL A 45 9.30 11.06 -9.66
N LEU A 46 8.77 9.95 -10.18
CA LEU A 46 8.72 9.70 -11.63
C LEU A 46 7.90 10.75 -12.38
N GLN A 47 6.74 11.15 -11.84
CA GLN A 47 5.96 12.26 -12.41
C GLN A 47 6.76 13.57 -12.40
N GLN A 48 7.50 13.85 -11.34
CA GLN A 48 8.33 15.05 -11.25
C GLN A 48 9.47 15.01 -12.27
N MET A 49 10.10 13.86 -12.49
CA MET A 49 11.09 13.68 -13.56
C MET A 49 10.50 13.95 -14.94
N GLU A 50 9.29 13.48 -15.20
CA GLU A 50 8.60 13.74 -16.45
C GLU A 50 8.31 15.23 -16.65
N ARG A 51 7.90 15.93 -15.58
CA ARG A 51 7.73 17.39 -15.60
C ARG A 51 9.04 18.13 -15.85
N VAL A 52 10.15 17.72 -15.22
CA VAL A 52 11.47 18.32 -15.45
C VAL A 52 11.91 18.10 -16.90
N ARG A 53 11.68 16.91 -17.44
CA ARG A 53 12.02 16.58 -18.83
C ARG A 53 11.24 17.44 -19.83
N ASN A 54 9.95 17.67 -19.57
CA ASN A 54 9.07 18.53 -20.35
C ASN A 54 9.17 20.04 -20.02
N SER A 55 9.94 20.42 -19.00
CA SER A 55 10.10 21.83 -18.62
C SER A 55 10.87 22.63 -19.68
N ASN A 56 10.76 23.95 -19.65
CA ASN A 56 11.56 24.84 -20.51
C ASN A 56 12.95 25.16 -19.91
N ALA A 57 13.41 24.42 -18.90
CA ALA A 57 14.74 24.62 -18.31
C ALA A 57 15.86 24.25 -19.29
N THR A 58 17.07 24.77 -19.05
CA THR A 58 18.24 24.42 -19.87
C THR A 58 18.62 22.95 -19.70
N ALA A 59 19.31 22.38 -20.69
CA ALA A 59 19.73 20.98 -20.65
C ALA A 59 20.55 20.62 -19.41
N GLU A 60 21.44 21.51 -18.97
CA GLU A 60 22.23 21.32 -17.75
C GLU A 60 21.36 21.32 -16.49
N GLN A 61 20.40 22.26 -16.39
CA GLN A 61 19.49 22.30 -15.25
C GLN A 61 18.59 21.07 -15.20
N LYS A 62 18.11 20.60 -16.35
CA LYS A 62 17.36 19.34 -16.45
C LYS A 62 18.21 18.16 -16.01
N ALA A 63 19.45 18.07 -16.48
CA ALA A 63 20.35 16.97 -16.13
C ALA A 63 20.60 16.91 -14.62
N GLN A 64 20.90 18.06 -13.98
CA GLN A 64 21.10 18.13 -12.53
C GLN A 64 19.82 17.72 -11.76
N GLN A 65 18.66 18.24 -12.14
CA GLN A 65 17.40 17.89 -11.49
C GLN A 65 17.02 16.43 -11.69
N LEU A 66 17.19 15.90 -12.91
CA LEU A 66 16.93 14.50 -13.21
C LEU A 66 17.89 13.57 -12.48
N GLN A 67 19.16 13.95 -12.32
CA GLN A 67 20.13 13.17 -11.56
C GLN A 67 19.75 13.11 -10.07
N ALA A 68 19.35 14.23 -9.48
CA ALA A 68 18.87 14.27 -8.10
C ALA A 68 17.61 13.40 -7.90
N LEU A 69 16.63 13.52 -8.80
CA LEU A 69 15.40 12.73 -8.76
C LEU A 69 15.66 11.24 -9.00
N ASN A 70 16.59 10.87 -9.89
CA ASN A 70 17.01 9.47 -10.09
C ASN A 70 17.61 8.88 -8.81
N SER A 71 18.49 9.61 -8.13
CA SER A 71 19.05 9.16 -6.85
C SER A 71 17.96 8.95 -5.79
N GLN A 72 16.96 9.85 -5.75
CA GLN A 72 15.81 9.69 -4.85
C GLN A 72 14.96 8.47 -5.22
N ALA A 73 14.71 8.24 -6.52
CA ALA A 73 13.99 7.06 -7.00
C ALA A 73 14.72 5.76 -6.67
N ALA A 74 16.04 5.71 -6.84
CA ALA A 74 16.87 4.55 -6.50
C ALA A 74 16.83 4.24 -5.00
N ALA A 75 16.90 5.27 -4.14
CA ALA A 75 16.77 5.11 -2.70
C ALA A 75 15.39 4.54 -2.30
N LEU A 76 14.31 5.06 -2.90
CA LEU A 76 12.95 4.56 -2.67
C LEU A 76 12.79 3.11 -3.15
N GLN A 77 13.33 2.76 -4.33
CA GLN A 77 13.34 1.38 -4.81
C GLN A 77 14.05 0.44 -3.84
N GLY A 78 15.20 0.85 -3.29
CA GLY A 78 15.91 0.07 -2.27
C GLY A 78 15.05 -0.18 -1.03
N GLN A 79 14.34 0.84 -0.54
CA GLN A 79 13.43 0.72 0.60
C GLN A 79 12.25 -0.22 0.30
N ILE A 80 11.64 -0.08 -0.88
CA ILE A 80 10.55 -0.97 -1.33
C ILE A 80 11.00 -2.43 -1.34
N GLN A 81 12.20 -2.71 -1.86
CA GLN A 81 12.75 -4.07 -1.88
C GLN A 81 12.97 -4.64 -0.47
N LYS A 82 13.47 -3.82 0.46
CA LYS A 82 13.63 -4.22 1.87
C LYS A 82 12.28 -4.57 2.51
N VAL A 83 11.28 -3.73 2.33
CA VAL A 83 9.92 -3.95 2.87
C VAL A 83 9.26 -5.19 2.25
N LEU A 84 9.45 -5.43 0.94
CA LEU A 84 8.98 -6.66 0.28
C LEU A 84 9.64 -7.92 0.85
N GLN A 85 10.95 -7.89 1.09
CA GLN A 85 11.66 -9.01 1.70
C GLN A 85 11.16 -9.28 3.12
N GLU A 86 10.89 -8.24 3.90
CA GLU A 86 10.30 -8.39 5.23
C GLU A 86 8.89 -8.97 5.17
N GLN A 87 8.06 -8.51 4.22
CA GLN A 87 6.72 -9.07 4.00
C GLN A 87 6.78 -10.56 3.65
N LEU A 88 7.65 -10.95 2.72
CA LEU A 88 7.84 -12.35 2.33
C LEU A 88 8.29 -13.20 3.51
N LYS A 89 9.19 -12.67 4.35
CA LYS A 89 9.68 -13.37 5.54
C LYS A 89 8.61 -13.52 6.63
N GLN A 90 7.71 -12.56 6.76
CA GLN A 90 6.54 -12.64 7.64
C GLN A 90 5.46 -13.61 7.13
N LEU A 91 5.39 -13.86 5.82
CA LEU A 91 4.46 -14.81 5.21
C LEU A 91 4.97 -16.27 5.24
N GLN A 92 6.30 -16.47 5.29
CA GLN A 92 6.92 -17.80 5.33
C GLN A 92 7.20 -18.33 6.74
N GLY A 93 7.16 -17.48 7.77
CA GLY A 93 7.36 -17.85 9.18
C GLY A 93 6.04 -18.00 9.93
#